data_AF-A0A850NTB4-F1
#
_entry.id   AF-A0A850NTB4-F1
#
_cell.length_a   1.000
_cell.length_b   1.000
_cell.length_c   1.000
_cell.angle_alpha   90.00
_cell.angle_beta   90.00
_cell.angle_gamma   90.00
#
_symmetry.space_group_name_H-M   'P 1'
#
loop_
_entity.id
_entity.type
_entity.pdbx_description
1 polymer ?
#
loop_
_entity_poly.entity_id
_entity_poly.type
_entity_poly.pdbx_seq_one_letter_code
_entity_poly.pdbx_strand_id
1 'polypeptide(L)'
;MTKRMLIDTSHAEETRVVVLDSNRLEDYDVETAAKKQLKGNIYLAKVVRVEPSLQAAFVEYGGNRHGFLAFAEIHPDYYQIPVADRLKLIAAQEEEARAEEARAEAEQERAEALAAQRQATRGESDAEAADDEPSGAE
;
A
#
# COMPACT_ATOMS: atom_id res chain seq x y z
N MET A 1 0.56 -26.54 -5.33
CA MET A 1 0.10 -25.94 -4.06
C MET A 1 -1.21 -25.23 -4.33
N THR A 2 -2.23 -25.47 -3.52
CA THR A 2 -3.57 -24.89 -3.73
C THR A 2 -3.87 -23.93 -2.60
N LYS A 3 -3.89 -22.63 -2.91
CA LYS A 3 -4.40 -21.62 -1.99
C LYS A 3 -5.92 -21.62 -2.00
N ARG A 4 -6.54 -21.58 -0.83
CA ARG A 4 -8.00 -21.59 -0.64
C ARG A 4 -8.40 -20.45 0.29
N MET A 5 -9.48 -19.74 -0.06
CA MET A 5 -10.11 -18.74 0.80
C MET A 5 -11.42 -19.31 1.34
N LEU A 6 -11.56 -19.36 2.66
CA LEU A 6 -12.78 -19.82 3.35
C LEU A 6 -13.46 -18.61 3.99
N ILE A 7 -14.77 -18.48 3.80
CA ILE A 7 -15.58 -17.38 4.34
C ILE A 7 -16.68 -18.00 5.20
N ASP A 8 -16.71 -17.65 6.49
CA ASP A 8 -17.76 -18.07 7.42
C ASP A 8 -18.66 -16.89 7.76
N THR A 9 -19.95 -17.06 7.50
CA THR A 9 -21.03 -16.09 7.76
C THR A 9 -22.12 -16.70 8.64
N SER A 10 -21.82 -17.78 9.38
CA SER A 10 -22.81 -18.49 10.21
C SER A 10 -23.31 -17.64 11.37
N HIS A 11 -22.47 -16.73 11.86
CA HIS A 11 -22.78 -15.78 12.90
C HIS A 11 -23.13 -14.42 12.29
N ALA A 12 -24.26 -13.84 12.68
CA ALA A 12 -24.70 -12.56 12.12
C ALA A 12 -23.89 -11.37 12.68
N GLU A 13 -23.27 -11.57 13.84
CA GLU A 13 -22.44 -10.60 14.54
C GLU A 13 -21.05 -10.43 13.92
N GLU A 14 -20.53 -11.42 13.19
CA GLU A 14 -19.18 -11.38 12.63
C GLU A 14 -19.03 -12.26 11.38
N THR A 15 -18.19 -11.80 10.45
CA THR A 15 -17.76 -12.56 9.28
C THR A 15 -16.28 -12.87 9.42
N ARG A 16 -15.91 -14.14 9.20
CA ARG A 16 -14.52 -14.60 9.33
C ARG A 16 -14.01 -15.05 7.97
N VAL A 17 -12.81 -14.60 7.60
CA VAL A 17 -12.15 -14.96 6.34
C VAL A 17 -10.80 -15.60 6.66
N VAL A 18 -10.53 -16.77 6.08
CA VAL A 18 -9.28 -17.51 6.27
C VAL A 18 -8.65 -17.76 4.89
N VAL A 19 -7.36 -17.47 4.75
CA VAL A 19 -6.56 -17.89 3.60
C VAL A 19 -5.67 -19.06 4.02
N LEU A 20 -5.83 -20.20 3.32
CA LEU A 20 -5.07 -21.42 3.54
C LEU A 20 -4.14 -21.68 2.37
N ASP A 21 -2.89 -22.05 2.62
CA ASP A 21 -2.04 -22.76 1.67
C ASP A 21 -1.85 -24.19 2.12
N SER A 22 -2.32 -25.17 1.34
CA SER A 22 -2.04 -26.59 1.59
C SER A 22 -2.38 -27.03 3.04
N ASN A 23 -3.50 -26.51 3.56
CA ASN A 23 -4.00 -26.73 4.93
C ASN A 23 -3.25 -26.02 6.06
N ARG A 24 -2.26 -25.18 5.73
CA ARG A 24 -1.62 -24.22 6.65
C ARG A 24 -2.33 -22.88 6.55
N LEU A 25 -2.65 -22.29 7.70
CA LEU A 25 -3.21 -20.94 7.78
C LEU A 25 -2.12 -19.91 7.45
N GLU A 26 -2.38 -19.10 6.43
CA GLU A 26 -1.53 -17.96 6.07
C GLU A 26 -2.07 -16.65 6.64
N ASP A 27 -3.38 -16.41 6.49
CA ASP A 27 -4.02 -15.17 6.91
C ASP A 27 -5.42 -15.43 7.51
N TYR A 28 -5.82 -14.57 8.45
CA TYR A 28 -7.08 -14.64 9.16
C TYR A 28 -7.59 -13.25 9.49
N ASP A 29 -8.78 -12.92 9.00
CA ASP A 29 -9.45 -11.66 9.24
C ASP A 29 -10.86 -11.86 9.81
N VAL A 30 -11.30 -10.92 10.65
CA VAL A 30 -12.62 -10.94 11.29
C VAL A 30 -13.24 -9.56 11.20
N GLU A 31 -14.36 -9.48 10.50
CA GLU A 31 -15.16 -8.26 10.41
C GLU A 31 -16.37 -8.36 11.35
N THR A 32 -16.52 -7.40 12.26
CA THR A 32 -17.67 -7.34 13.18
C THR A 32 -18.77 -6.43 12.62
N ALA A 33 -20.03 -6.84 12.78
CA ALA A 33 -21.18 -6.09 12.27
C ALA A 33 -21.39 -4.73 12.96
N ALA A 34 -20.78 -4.52 14.14
CA ALA A 34 -21.01 -3.35 14.98
C ALA A 34 -20.41 -2.05 14.41
N LYS A 35 -19.36 -2.12 13.57
CA LYS A 35 -18.69 -0.94 13.04
C LYS A 35 -18.30 -1.11 11.59
N LYS A 36 -19.11 -0.53 10.71
CA LYS A 36 -18.79 -0.48 9.28
C LYS A 36 -17.54 0.36 9.05
N GLN A 37 -16.52 -0.25 8.44
CA GLN A 37 -15.32 0.47 8.02
C GLN A 37 -15.66 1.38 6.85
N LEU A 38 -15.40 2.68 7.01
CA LEU A 38 -15.63 3.68 5.95
C LEU A 38 -14.33 4.06 5.21
N LYS A 39 -13.17 3.66 5.75
CA LYS A 39 -11.85 3.92 5.17
C LYS A 39 -11.69 3.09 3.89
N GLY A 40 -11.33 3.75 2.79
CA GLY A 40 -11.16 3.11 1.48
C GLY A 40 -12.43 3.08 0.63
N ASN A 41 -13.57 3.47 1.18
CA ASN A 41 -14.81 3.52 0.42
C ASN A 41 -14.79 4.66 -0.60
N ILE A 42 -15.40 4.43 -1.75
CA ILE A 42 -15.54 5.41 -2.83
C ILE A 42 -17.00 5.85 -2.90
N TYR A 43 -17.21 7.17 -2.93
CA TYR A 43 -18.55 7.77 -2.95
C TYR A 43 -18.66 8.73 -4.12
N LEU A 44 -19.84 8.77 -4.74
CA LEU A 44 -20.26 9.94 -5.52
C LEU A 44 -20.75 11.00 -4.53
N ALA A 45 -20.02 12.12 -4.44
CA ALA A 45 -20.27 13.17 -3.48
C ALA A 45 -20.60 14.51 -4.16
N LYS A 46 -21.25 15.40 -3.42
CA LYS A 46 -21.55 16.78 -3.86
C LYS A 46 -20.74 17.78 -3.05
N VAL A 47 -20.13 18.76 -3.72
CA VAL A 47 -19.47 19.88 -3.04
C VAL A 47 -20.54 20.78 -2.41
N VAL A 48 -20.45 20.98 -1.09
CA VAL A 48 -21.40 21.82 -0.32
C VAL A 48 -20.91 23.26 -0.26
N ARG A 49 -19.62 23.45 0.02
CA ARG A 49 -18.97 24.77 0.08
C ARG A 49 -17.48 24.66 -0.18
N VAL A 50 -16.90 25.75 -0.66
CA VAL A 50 -15.45 25.92 -0.85
C VAL A 50 -14.95 26.91 0.20
N GLU A 51 -13.85 26.56 0.86
CA GLU A 51 -13.21 27.36 1.91
C GLU A 51 -11.80 27.76 1.45
N PRO A 52 -11.65 28.95 0.82
CA PRO A 52 -10.36 29.40 0.27
C PRO A 52 -9.27 29.52 1.34
N SER A 53 -9.63 29.94 2.56
CA SER A 53 -8.70 30.06 3.68
C SER A 53 -8.05 28.74 4.09
N LEU A 54 -8.77 27.63 3.92
CA LEU A 54 -8.27 26.28 4.20
C LEU A 54 -7.68 25.62 2.95
N GLN A 55 -7.78 26.26 1.79
CA GLN A 55 -7.52 25.65 0.48
C GLN A 55 -8.20 24.27 0.37
N ALA A 56 -9.49 24.23 0.68
CA ALA A 56 -10.25 22.98 0.76
C ALA A 56 -11.72 23.17 0.39
N ALA A 57 -12.41 22.06 0.14
CA ALA A 57 -13.84 21.99 -0.06
C ALA A 57 -14.47 21.02 0.94
N PHE A 58 -15.69 21.33 1.38
CA PHE A 58 -16.50 20.40 2.16
C PHE A 58 -17.47 19.67 1.25
N VAL A 59 -17.51 18.34 1.37
CA VAL A 59 -18.30 17.45 0.50
C VAL A 59 -19.36 16.68 1.29
N GLU A 60 -20.54 16.51 0.70
CA GLU A 60 -21.60 15.65 1.18
C GLU A 60 -21.52 14.31 0.46
N TYR A 61 -21.19 13.25 1.20
CA TYR A 61 -21.03 11.88 0.69
C TYR A 61 -22.02 10.88 1.34
N GLY A 62 -23.04 11.38 2.04
CA GLY A 62 -24.04 10.56 2.75
C GLY A 62 -23.68 10.16 4.17
N GLY A 63 -22.57 10.67 4.73
CA GLY A 63 -22.20 10.48 6.13
C GLY A 63 -22.87 11.49 7.09
N ASN A 64 -22.77 11.24 8.39
CA ASN A 64 -23.32 12.12 9.44
C ASN A 64 -22.67 13.53 9.49
N ARG A 65 -21.48 13.69 8.90
CA ARG A 65 -20.75 14.96 8.80
C ARG A 65 -20.20 15.12 7.39
N HIS A 66 -20.05 16.37 6.94
CA HIS A 66 -19.39 16.65 5.68
C HIS A 66 -17.94 16.16 5.70
N GLY A 67 -17.50 15.62 4.58
CA GLY A 67 -16.11 15.26 4.33
C GLY A 67 -15.29 16.51 4.08
N PHE A 68 -14.01 16.44 4.42
CA PHE A 68 -13.04 17.48 4.13
C PHE A 68 -12.20 17.01 2.94
N LEU A 69 -12.13 17.82 1.89
CA LEU A 69 -11.36 17.55 0.67
C LEU A 69 -10.37 18.69 0.46
N ALA A 70 -9.10 18.45 0.73
CA ALA A 70 -8.04 19.43 0.49
C ALA A 70 -7.83 19.64 -1.01
N PHE A 71 -7.44 20.84 -1.43
CA PHE A 71 -7.24 21.17 -2.84
C PHE A 71 -6.15 20.32 -3.50
N ALA A 72 -5.06 20.01 -2.79
CA ALA A 72 -3.98 19.17 -3.29
C ALA A 72 -4.40 17.72 -3.60
N GLU A 73 -5.51 17.25 -3.03
CA GLU A 73 -6.06 15.89 -3.22
C GLU A 73 -7.10 15.83 -4.35
N ILE A 74 -7.32 16.93 -5.09
CA ILE A 74 -8.28 16.99 -6.18
C ILE A 74 -7.57 16.70 -7.50
N HIS A 75 -8.01 15.64 -8.19
CA HIS A 75 -7.47 15.30 -9.50
C HIS A 75 -7.71 16.45 -10.52
N PRO A 76 -6.72 16.79 -11.39
CA PRO A 76 -6.85 17.90 -12.35
C PRO A 76 -8.05 17.81 -13.30
N ASP A 77 -8.61 16.61 -13.51
CA ASP A 77 -9.83 16.43 -14.30
C ASP A 77 -11.05 17.18 -13.75
N TYR A 78 -11.06 17.42 -12.44
CA TYR A 78 -12.12 18.18 -11.79
C TYR A 78 -11.90 19.70 -11.87
N TYR A 79 -10.76 20.16 -12.40
CA TYR A 79 -10.48 21.59 -12.51
C TYR A 79 -11.26 22.21 -13.66
N GLN A 80 -11.90 23.33 -13.39
CA GLN A 80 -12.57 24.14 -14.41
C GLN A 80 -11.56 25.02 -15.14
N ILE A 81 -10.71 24.39 -15.95
CA ILE A 81 -9.67 25.03 -16.77
C ILE A 81 -9.80 24.59 -18.24
N PRO A 82 -9.24 25.36 -19.19
CA PRO A 82 -9.18 24.95 -20.59
C PRO A 82 -8.54 23.57 -20.77
N VAL A 83 -9.05 22.80 -21.74
CA VAL A 83 -8.58 21.42 -22.00
C VAL A 83 -7.08 21.36 -22.27
N ALA A 84 -6.53 22.34 -22.98
CA ALA A 84 -5.10 22.41 -23.27
C ALA A 84 -4.23 22.51 -22.00
N ASP A 85 -4.69 23.24 -20.99
CA ASP A 85 -3.94 23.41 -19.75
C ASP A 85 -4.10 22.18 -18.84
N ARG A 86 -5.29 21.57 -18.86
CA ARG A 86 -5.52 20.29 -18.16
C ARG A 86 -4.62 19.17 -18.69
N LEU A 87 -4.53 19.02 -20.01
CA LEU A 87 -3.69 18.00 -20.63
C LEU A 87 -2.20 18.17 -20.28
N LYS A 88 -1.73 19.42 -20.20
CA LYS A 88 -0.35 19.71 -19.76
C LYS A 88 -0.12 19.30 -18.31
N LEU A 89 -1.08 19.56 -17.42
CA LEU A 89 -0.97 19.18 -16.00
C LEU A 89 -0.93 17.65 -15.84
N ILE A 90 -1.80 16.93 -16.55
CA ILE A 90 -1.83 15.46 -16.51
C ILE A 90 -0.52 14.88 -17.06
N ALA A 91 -0.05 15.38 -18.21
CA ALA A 91 1.19 14.92 -18.80
C ALA A 91 2.40 15.14 -17.87
N ALA A 92 2.47 16.30 -17.21
CA ALA A 92 3.54 16.59 -16.24
C ALA A 92 3.48 15.65 -15.02
N GLN A 93 2.28 15.37 -14.50
CA GLN A 93 2.11 14.42 -13.39
C GLN A 93 2.48 12.99 -13.80
N GLU A 94 2.13 12.56 -15.01
CA GLU A 94 2.53 11.24 -15.52
C GLU A 94 4.04 11.12 -15.70
N GLU A 95 4.71 12.15 -16.19
CA GLU A 95 6.17 12.17 -16.33
C GLU A 95 6.86 12.10 -14.96
N GLU A 96 6.37 12.85 -13.98
CA GLU A 96 6.89 12.83 -12.61
C GLU A 96 6.67 11.47 -11.93
N ALA A 97 5.46 10.90 -12.05
CA ALA A 97 5.15 9.58 -11.52
C ALA A 97 6.05 8.49 -12.11
N ARG A 98 6.25 8.49 -13.44
CA ARG A 98 7.18 7.54 -14.09
C ARG A 98 8.62 7.74 -13.62
N ALA A 99 9.04 8.98 -13.38
CA ALA A 99 10.38 9.26 -12.88
C ALA A 99 10.55 8.80 -11.42
N GLU A 100 9.52 8.92 -10.58
CA GLU A 100 9.50 8.39 -9.21
C GLU A 100 9.51 6.87 -9.19
N GLU A 101 8.69 6.21 -10.01
CA GLU A 101 8.67 4.76 -10.18
C GLU A 101 10.05 4.24 -10.59
N ALA A 102 10.67 4.84 -11.63
CA ALA A 102 12.01 4.46 -12.07
C ALA A 102 13.09 4.66 -10.99
N ARG A 103 12.94 5.68 -10.14
CA ARG A 103 13.84 5.90 -8.99
C ARG A 103 13.64 4.84 -7.90
N ALA A 104 12.39 4.51 -7.59
CA ALA A 104 12.05 3.49 -6.60
C ALA A 104 12.53 2.10 -7.04
N GLU A 105 12.37 1.74 -8.32
CA GLU A 105 12.90 0.52 -8.90
C GLU A 105 14.43 0.46 -8.80
N ALA A 106 15.14 1.52 -9.19
CA ALA A 106 16.60 1.57 -9.08
C ALA A 106 17.10 1.50 -7.62
N GLU A 107 16.34 2.05 -6.66
CA GLU A 107 16.66 1.93 -5.24
C GLU A 107 16.44 0.50 -4.72
N GLN A 108 15.34 -0.15 -5.12
CA GLN A 108 15.08 -1.55 -4.80
C GLN A 108 16.17 -2.47 -5.36
N GLU A 109 16.53 -2.32 -6.63
CA GLU A 109 17.62 -3.10 -7.26
C GLU A 109 18.94 -2.92 -6.52
N ARG A 110 19.28 -1.68 -6.14
CA ARG A 110 20.48 -1.40 -5.33
C ARG A 110 20.42 -2.06 -3.96
N ALA A 111 19.28 -2.00 -3.28
CA ALA A 111 19.10 -2.62 -1.97
C ALA A 111 19.23 -4.15 -2.04
N GLU A 112 18.65 -4.78 -3.07
CA GLU A 112 18.77 -6.22 -3.34
C GLU A 112 20.22 -6.63 -3.62
N ALA A 113 20.93 -5.89 -4.47
CA ALA A 113 22.35 -6.15 -4.76
C ALA A 113 23.22 -6.07 -3.49
N LEU A 114 22.97 -5.08 -2.64
CA LEU A 114 23.71 -4.87 -1.38
C LEU A 114 23.38 -5.96 -0.35
N ALA A 115 22.13 -6.44 -0.31
CA ALA A 115 21.72 -7.58 0.52
C ALA A 115 22.38 -8.89 0.05
N ALA A 116 22.42 -9.14 -1.25
CA ALA A 116 23.11 -10.30 -1.82
C ALA A 116 24.62 -10.29 -1.52
N GLN A 117 25.26 -9.13 -1.62
CA GLN A 117 26.68 -8.98 -1.29
C GLN A 117 26.96 -9.26 0.20
N ARG A 118 26.11 -8.79 1.12
CA ARG A 118 26.24 -9.08 2.56
C ARG A 118 26.06 -10.57 2.89
N GLN A 119 25.19 -11.27 2.15
CA GLN A 119 25.03 -12.72 2.33
C GLN A 119 26.27 -13.49 1.85
N ALA A 120 26.87 -13.07 0.73
CA ALA A 120 28.11 -13.67 0.23
C ALA A 120 29.27 -13.49 1.22
N THR A 121 29.49 -12.27 1.74
CA THR A 121 30.58 -12.00 2.69
C THR A 121 30.38 -12.69 4.05
N ARG A 122 29.14 -12.97 4.46
CA ARG A 122 28.83 -13.69 5.70
C ARG A 122 29.03 -15.21 5.55
N GLY A 123 28.78 -15.75 4.36
CA GLY A 123 29.03 -17.16 4.04
C GLY A 123 30.52 -17.50 4.00
N GLU A 124 31.39 -16.57 3.57
CA GLU A 124 32.85 -16.76 3.61
C GLU A 124 33.39 -16.74 5.05
N SER A 125 32.86 -15.90 5.94
CA SER A 125 33.31 -15.86 7.34
C SER A 125 32.91 -17.09 8.18
N ASP A 126 31.81 -17.76 7.85
CA ASP A 126 31.40 -19.01 8.53
C ASP A 126 32.16 -20.24 7.98
N ALA A 127 32.70 -20.17 6.76
CA ALA A 127 33.50 -21.24 6.17
C ALA A 127 34.96 -21.25 6.67
N GLU A 128 35.53 -20.07 6.96
CA GLU A 128 36.91 -19.95 7.45
C GLU A 128 37.04 -20.32 8.94
N ALA A 129 35.94 -20.33 9.70
CA ALA A 129 35.90 -20.80 11.10
C ALA A 129 35.80 -22.33 11.25
N ALA A 130 35.60 -23.08 10.16
CA ALA A 130 35.44 -24.54 10.19
C ALA A 130 36.75 -25.30 9.87
N ASP A 131 37.83 -24.60 9.50
CA ASP A 131 39.11 -25.22 9.07
C ASP A 131 40.24 -25.12 10.12
N ASP A 132 39.95 -24.60 11.32
CA ASP A 132 40.89 -24.56 12.46
C ASP A 132 40.44 -25.51 13.59
N GLU A 133 40.46 -26.83 13.33
CA GLU A 133 40.52 -27.83 14.40
C GLU A 133 41.99 -28.12 14.74
N PRO A 134 42.53 -27.69 15.89
CA PRO A 134 43.83 -28.18 16.33
C PRO A 134 43.67 -29.61 16.85
N SER A 135 44.33 -30.55 16.18
CA SER A 135 44.50 -31.93 16.66
C SER A 135 45.12 -31.91 18.06
N GLY A 136 44.34 -32.22 19.09
CA GLY A 136 44.77 -32.29 20.48
C GLY A 136 45.69 -33.48 20.74
N ALA A 137 46.86 -33.22 21.31
CA ALA A 137 47.81 -34.19 21.83
C ALA A 137 47.41 -34.67 23.24
N GLU A 138 47.76 -35.93 23.54
CA GLU A 138 47.76 -36.59 24.87
C GLU A 138 48.66 -35.91 25.91
#